data_AF-A0A1Z7WR28-F1
#
_entry.id   AF-A0A1Z7WR28-F1
#
_cell.length_a   1.000
_cell.length_b   1.000
_cell.length_c   1.000
_cell.angle_alpha   90.00
_cell.angle_beta   90.00
_cell.angle_gamma   90.00
#
_symmetry.space_group_name_H-M   'P 1'
#
loop_
_entity.id
_entity.type
_entity.pdbx_description
1 polymer ?
#
loop_
_entity_poly.entity_id
_entity_poly.type
_entity_poly.pdbx_seq_one_letter_code
_entity_poly.pdbx_strand_id
1 'polypeptide(L)'
;MKYLLFTLLLLPSFYASAANSTYSGDSIQKLYLEIRYLHRTGVGIHQKYDPSDLVQLKACTSEHGYIGTRARSVVGIANRLIHPAKEDFIKTAWQAYSCIKCSSPMSSCEPIPTELKKIKDIMAKEYQEQQNKSE
;
A
#
# COMPACT_ATOMS: atom_id res chain seq x y z
N MET A 1 12.60 20.92 -59.69
CA MET A 1 11.46 20.09 -59.26
C MET A 1 11.92 19.27 -58.07
N LYS A 2 11.51 19.67 -56.87
CA LYS A 2 12.06 19.23 -55.59
C LYS A 2 10.96 18.42 -54.90
N TYR A 3 11.11 17.10 -54.92
CA TYR A 3 10.17 16.12 -54.41
C TYR A 3 9.81 16.44 -52.96
N LEU A 4 8.54 16.76 -52.73
CA LEU A 4 7.99 17.05 -51.43
C LEU A 4 6.76 16.16 -51.27
N LEU A 5 6.71 15.50 -50.11
CA LEU A 5 5.63 14.65 -49.60
C LEU A 5 5.47 13.30 -50.29
N PHE A 6 5.98 12.24 -49.66
CA PHE A 6 5.17 11.08 -49.26
C PHE A 6 6.05 10.18 -48.38
N THR A 7 6.09 10.44 -47.08
CA THR A 7 6.59 9.49 -46.09
C THR A 7 5.46 9.28 -45.08
N LEU A 8 4.56 8.41 -45.49
CA LEU A 8 3.43 7.92 -44.70
C LEU A 8 4.01 7.16 -43.50
N LEU A 9 3.85 7.71 -42.31
CA LEU A 9 4.16 7.06 -41.05
C LEU A 9 3.33 5.77 -40.93
N LEU A 10 3.92 4.64 -41.29
CA LEU A 10 3.50 3.32 -40.86
C LEU A 10 3.90 3.17 -39.39
N LEU A 11 3.08 3.72 -38.49
CA LEU A 11 3.15 3.40 -37.07
C LEU A 11 2.51 2.01 -36.89
N PRO A 12 3.26 0.94 -36.58
CA PRO A 12 2.64 -0.32 -36.20
C PRO A 12 1.79 -0.06 -34.97
N SER A 13 0.50 -0.37 -35.07
CA SER A 13 -0.42 -0.39 -33.95
C SER A 13 0.03 -1.49 -33.01
N PHE A 14 0.90 -1.16 -32.06
CA PHE A 14 1.17 -2.02 -30.92
C PHE A 14 -0.12 -2.10 -30.12
N TYR A 15 -0.91 -3.14 -30.38
CA TYR A 15 -1.93 -3.58 -29.46
C TYR A 15 -1.20 -4.07 -28.21
N ALA A 16 -1.00 -3.17 -27.25
CA ALA A 16 -0.67 -3.56 -25.89
C ALA A 16 -1.92 -4.25 -25.34
N SER A 17 -2.00 -5.57 -25.53
CA SER A 17 -2.85 -6.39 -24.69
C SER A 17 -2.36 -6.15 -23.26
N ALA A 18 -3.12 -5.38 -22.48
CA ALA A 18 -2.97 -5.38 -21.04
C ALA A 18 -3.20 -6.84 -20.63
N ALA A 19 -2.11 -7.59 -20.48
CA ALA A 19 -2.16 -8.84 -19.74
C ALA A 19 -2.80 -8.42 -18.42
N ASN A 20 -4.03 -8.88 -18.19
CA ASN A 20 -4.68 -8.75 -16.90
C ASN A 20 -3.67 -9.33 -15.91
N SER A 21 -2.91 -8.46 -15.26
CA SER A 21 -1.83 -8.85 -14.38
C SER A 21 -2.52 -9.42 -13.16
N THR A 22 -2.87 -10.69 -13.27
CA THR A 22 -3.39 -11.49 -12.19
C THR A 22 -2.42 -11.29 -11.05
N TYR A 23 -2.94 -10.69 -10.01
CA TYR A 23 -2.25 -10.40 -8.78
C TYR A 23 -1.43 -11.63 -8.36
N SER A 24 -0.13 -11.48 -8.12
CA SER A 24 0.70 -12.55 -7.54
C SER A 24 0.54 -12.51 -6.02
N GLY A 25 0.43 -13.67 -5.35
CA GLY A 25 0.35 -13.77 -3.88
C GLY A 25 1.44 -12.97 -3.13
N ASP A 26 2.57 -12.74 -3.80
CA ASP A 26 3.67 -11.89 -3.34
C ASP A 26 3.24 -10.42 -3.09
N SER A 27 2.25 -9.90 -3.81
CA SER A 27 1.83 -8.49 -3.70
C SER A 27 0.98 -8.18 -2.45
N ILE A 28 0.20 -9.15 -1.91
CA ILE A 28 -0.56 -9.02 -0.63
C ILE A 28 0.41 -9.28 0.50
N GLN A 29 1.34 -10.23 0.35
CA GLN A 29 2.41 -10.42 1.31
C GLN A 29 3.22 -9.12 1.51
N LYS A 30 3.62 -8.45 0.42
CA LYS A 30 4.29 -7.14 0.48
C LYS A 30 3.43 -6.09 1.18
N LEU A 31 2.14 -6.00 0.82
CA LEU A 31 1.20 -5.09 1.48
C LEU A 31 1.11 -5.36 2.99
N TYR A 32 0.95 -6.62 3.39
CA TYR A 32 0.88 -7.06 4.79
C TYR A 32 2.12 -6.65 5.57
N LEU A 33 3.31 -6.90 5.01
CA LEU A 33 4.59 -6.57 5.65
C LEU A 33 4.76 -5.07 5.83
N GLU A 34 4.38 -4.28 4.83
CA GLU A 34 4.42 -2.82 4.90
C GLU A 34 3.44 -2.25 5.93
N ILE A 35 2.18 -2.71 5.95
CA ILE A 35 1.19 -2.30 6.97
C ILE A 35 1.71 -2.66 8.38
N ARG A 36 2.27 -3.85 8.55
CA ARG A 36 2.84 -4.29 9.84
C ARG A 36 4.01 -3.42 10.27
N TYR A 37 4.88 -3.04 9.34
CA TYR A 37 5.98 -2.12 9.60
C TYR A 37 5.45 -0.73 10.03
N LEU A 38 4.49 -0.18 9.29
CA LEU A 38 3.90 1.12 9.59
C LEU A 38 3.20 1.12 10.95
N HIS A 39 2.47 0.06 11.30
CA HIS A 39 1.86 -0.07 12.61
C HIS A 39 2.89 -0.02 13.75
N ARG A 40 3.94 -0.86 13.69
CA ARG A 40 5.00 -0.85 14.71
C ARG A 40 5.68 0.51 14.82
N THR A 41 5.91 1.15 13.68
CA THR A 41 6.52 2.48 13.62
C THR A 41 5.61 3.53 14.24
N GLY A 42 4.33 3.55 13.90
CA GLY A 42 3.35 4.49 14.45
C GLY A 42 3.16 4.32 15.95
N VAL A 43 3.08 3.08 16.45
CA VAL A 43 3.05 2.81 17.89
C VAL A 43 4.30 3.36 18.58
N GLY A 44 5.50 3.15 18.02
CA GLY A 44 6.74 3.71 18.56
C GLY A 44 6.78 5.24 18.57
N ILE A 45 6.22 5.87 17.52
CA ILE A 45 6.08 7.33 17.46
C ILE A 45 5.18 7.83 18.60
N HIS A 46 3.98 7.26 18.76
CA HIS A 46 3.01 7.70 19.79
C HIS A 46 3.43 7.37 21.22
N GLN A 47 4.34 6.42 21.41
CA GLN A 47 4.97 6.17 22.71
C GLN A 47 6.07 7.19 23.04
N LYS A 48 6.72 7.76 22.03
CA LYS A 48 7.85 8.68 22.19
C LYS A 48 7.42 10.15 22.23
N TYR A 49 6.35 10.52 21.54
CA TYR A 49 5.90 11.91 21.42
C TYR A 49 4.45 12.07 21.86
N ASP A 50 4.19 13.11 22.63
CA ASP A 50 2.84 13.59 22.92
C ASP A 50 2.34 14.51 21.78
N PRO A 51 1.27 14.14 21.05
CA PRO A 51 0.73 14.96 19.96
C PRO A 51 0.07 16.26 20.44
N SER A 52 -0.22 16.40 21.74
CA SER A 52 -0.80 17.61 22.33
C SER A 52 0.25 18.68 22.68
N ASP A 53 1.52 18.29 22.76
CA ASP A 53 2.66 19.19 22.95
C ASP A 53 3.23 19.65 21.60
N LEU A 54 3.13 20.95 21.32
CA LEU A 54 3.59 21.53 20.05
C LEU A 54 5.10 21.35 19.79
N VAL A 55 5.93 21.34 20.84
CA VAL A 55 7.38 21.14 20.70
C VAL A 55 7.65 19.71 20.27
N GLN A 56 6.99 18.75 20.92
CA GLN A 56 7.11 17.33 20.58
C GLN A 56 6.52 17.01 19.21
N LEU A 57 5.39 17.61 18.85
CA LEU A 57 4.79 17.46 17.52
C LEU A 57 5.74 17.94 16.41
N LYS A 58 6.41 19.08 16.62
CA LYS A 58 7.41 19.60 15.68
C LYS A 58 8.62 18.67 15.59
N ALA A 59 9.12 18.18 16.73
CA ALA A 59 10.22 17.23 16.77
C ALA A 59 9.87 15.91 16.03
N CYS A 60 8.70 15.33 16.30
CA CYS A 60 8.20 14.15 15.59
C CYS A 60 8.11 14.40 14.09
N THR A 61 7.54 15.52 13.67
CA THR A 61 7.39 15.85 12.24
C THR A 61 8.75 15.98 11.56
N SER A 62 9.73 16.58 12.24
CA SER A 62 11.10 16.70 11.73
C SER A 62 11.81 15.35 11.62
N GLU A 63 11.67 14.47 12.62
CA GLU A 63 12.37 13.18 12.67
C GLU A 63 11.70 12.10 11.81
N HIS A 64 10.36 12.09 11.74
CA HIS A 64 9.57 10.98 11.21
C HIS A 64 8.63 11.36 10.06
N GLY A 65 8.51 12.65 9.70
CA GLY A 65 7.57 13.10 8.65
C GLY A 65 7.77 12.40 7.30
N TYR A 66 8.98 11.95 7.00
CA TYR A 66 9.29 11.21 5.77
C TYR A 66 8.56 9.86 5.66
N ILE A 67 8.19 9.23 6.79
CA ILE A 67 7.45 7.96 6.82
C ILE A 67 6.06 8.12 6.17
N GLY A 68 5.50 9.32 6.18
CA GLY A 68 4.24 9.63 5.49
C GLY A 68 4.27 9.32 4.00
N THR A 69 5.40 9.53 3.32
CA THR A 69 5.56 9.19 1.90
C THR A 69 5.52 7.68 1.68
N ARG A 70 6.20 6.90 2.54
CA ARG A 70 6.13 5.43 2.51
C ARG A 70 4.70 4.95 2.73
N ALA A 71 3.98 5.49 3.72
CA ALA A 71 2.59 5.11 3.96
C ALA A 71 1.64 5.43 2.79
N ARG A 72 1.81 6.56 2.09
CA ARG A 72 1.06 6.84 0.86
C ARG A 72 1.36 5.85 -0.26
N SER A 73 2.62 5.40 -0.37
CA SER A 73 2.99 4.37 -1.35
C SER A 73 2.26 3.06 -1.09
N VAL A 74 2.06 2.69 0.19
CA VAL A 74 1.31 1.49 0.60
C VAL A 74 -0.16 1.59 0.22
N VAL A 75 -0.78 2.76 0.40
CA VAL A 75 -2.13 3.03 -0.13
C VAL A 75 -2.16 2.86 -1.66
N GLY A 76 -1.16 3.36 -2.37
CA GLY A 76 -1.03 3.17 -3.82
C GLY A 76 -0.88 1.70 -4.23
N ILE A 77 -0.13 0.90 -3.47
CA ILE A 77 -0.02 -0.56 -3.68
C ILE A 77 -1.41 -1.19 -3.54
N ALA A 78 -2.12 -0.94 -2.45
CA ALA A 78 -3.46 -1.48 -2.21
C ALA A 78 -4.44 -1.13 -3.34
N ASN A 79 -4.39 0.11 -3.85
CA ASN A 79 -5.26 0.56 -4.95
C ASN A 79 -5.04 -0.19 -6.27
N ARG A 80 -3.84 -0.72 -6.50
CA ARG A 80 -3.49 -1.46 -7.73
C ARG A 80 -3.76 -2.96 -7.62
N LEU A 81 -4.10 -3.46 -6.43
CA LEU A 81 -4.44 -4.87 -6.26
C LEU A 81 -5.77 -5.19 -6.96
N ILE A 82 -5.76 -6.21 -7.78
CA ILE A 82 -6.97 -6.80 -8.39
C ILE A 82 -7.33 -8.00 -7.53
N HIS A 83 -8.15 -7.77 -6.50
CA HIS A 83 -8.55 -8.80 -5.54
C HIS A 83 -9.96 -8.48 -4.99
N PRO A 84 -10.81 -9.48 -4.69
CA PRO A 84 -12.16 -9.22 -4.15
C PRO A 84 -12.19 -8.38 -2.86
N ALA A 85 -11.19 -8.54 -1.99
CA ALA A 85 -11.02 -7.78 -0.75
C ALA A 85 -10.23 -6.46 -0.92
N LYS A 86 -10.14 -5.91 -2.14
CA LYS A 86 -9.38 -4.67 -2.42
C LYS A 86 -9.74 -3.51 -1.48
N GLU A 87 -11.03 -3.30 -1.22
CA GLU A 87 -11.47 -2.19 -0.38
C GLU A 87 -11.00 -2.34 1.08
N ASP A 88 -10.94 -3.57 1.60
CA ASP A 88 -10.36 -3.84 2.92
C ASP A 88 -8.86 -3.52 2.96
N PHE A 89 -8.14 -3.83 1.88
CA PHE A 89 -6.72 -3.51 1.74
C PHE A 89 -6.48 -1.99 1.72
N ILE A 90 -7.29 -1.25 0.95
CA ILE A 90 -7.21 0.21 0.86
C ILE A 90 -7.53 0.84 2.22
N LYS A 91 -8.61 0.40 2.86
CA LYS A 91 -9.00 0.85 4.20
C LYS A 91 -7.88 0.64 5.21
N THR A 92 -7.29 -0.57 5.23
CA THR A 92 -6.21 -0.90 6.17
C THR A 92 -4.96 -0.07 5.90
N ALA A 93 -4.62 0.18 4.63
CA ALA A 93 -3.50 1.05 4.27
C ALA A 93 -3.72 2.50 4.73
N TRP A 94 -4.94 3.02 4.63
CA TRP A 94 -5.28 4.35 5.15
C TRP A 94 -5.24 4.41 6.68
N GLN A 95 -5.67 3.36 7.38
CA GLN A 95 -5.51 3.26 8.83
C GLN A 95 -4.03 3.28 9.22
N ALA A 96 -3.17 2.53 8.51
CA ALA A 96 -1.73 2.57 8.73
C ALA A 96 -1.14 3.97 8.48
N TYR A 97 -1.59 4.67 7.45
CA TYR A 97 -1.22 6.08 7.21
C TYR A 97 -1.66 7.00 8.35
N SER A 98 -2.87 6.81 8.90
CA SER A 98 -3.35 7.58 10.05
C SER A 98 -2.53 7.30 11.30
N CYS A 99 -2.19 6.02 11.55
CA CYS A 99 -1.39 5.59 12.69
C CYS A 99 0.02 6.21 12.70
N ILE A 100 0.68 6.37 11.55
CA ILE A 100 2.05 6.94 11.52
C ILE A 100 2.11 8.47 11.58
N LYS A 101 0.97 9.16 11.53
CA LYS A 101 0.94 10.63 11.56
C LYS A 101 1.21 11.11 12.97
N CYS A 102 2.23 11.97 13.13
CA CYS A 102 2.55 12.62 14.41
C CYS A 102 1.38 13.40 15.02
N SER A 103 0.46 13.91 14.20
CA SER A 103 -0.70 14.68 14.65
C SER A 103 -1.93 13.82 14.98
N SER A 104 -1.87 12.52 14.72
CA SER A 104 -2.98 11.61 14.99
C SER A 104 -2.92 11.10 16.44
N PRO A 105 -4.05 10.72 17.05
CA PRO A 105 -4.01 10.04 18.34
C PRO A 105 -3.52 8.59 18.19
N MET A 106 -2.95 8.04 19.27
CA MET A 106 -2.55 6.62 19.38
C MET A 106 -3.69 5.66 19.02
N SER A 107 -4.94 6.02 19.29
CA SER A 107 -6.12 5.23 18.92
C SER A 107 -6.25 4.98 17.40
N SER A 108 -5.56 5.76 16.57
CA SER A 108 -5.47 5.50 15.11
C SER A 108 -4.76 4.18 14.77
N CYS A 109 -3.95 3.65 15.69
CA CYS A 109 -3.21 2.40 15.51
C CYS A 109 -4.00 1.15 15.94
N GLU A 110 -4.97 1.30 16.84
CA GLU A 110 -5.70 0.19 17.48
C GLU A 110 -6.41 -0.77 16.51
N PRO A 111 -6.99 -0.32 15.37
CA PRO A 111 -7.67 -1.25 14.46
C PRO A 111 -6.72 -2.17 13.68
N ILE A 112 -5.45 -1.76 13.49
CA ILE A 112 -4.54 -2.39 12.51
C ILE A 112 -4.22 -3.86 12.83
N PRO A 113 -3.98 -4.29 14.09
CA PRO A 113 -3.75 -5.71 14.40
C PRO A 113 -4.89 -6.62 13.94
N THR A 114 -6.14 -6.18 14.13
CA THR A 114 -7.33 -6.93 13.68
C THR A 114 -7.39 -7.02 12.17
N GLU A 115 -7.13 -5.93 11.45
CA GLU A 115 -7.12 -5.93 9.99
C GLU A 115 -5.96 -6.74 9.40
N LEU A 116 -4.76 -6.67 10.01
CA LEU A 116 -3.62 -7.52 9.63
C LEU A 116 -3.92 -9.01 9.77
N LYS A 117 -4.72 -9.40 10.78
CA LYS A 117 -5.17 -10.78 10.93
C LYS A 117 -6.05 -11.20 9.74
N LYS A 118 -7.01 -10.36 9.33
CA LYS A 118 -7.86 -10.64 8.17
C LYS A 118 -7.05 -10.79 6.88
N ILE A 119 -6.08 -9.91 6.65
CA ILE A 119 -5.18 -9.99 5.47
C ILE A 119 -4.39 -11.30 5.49
N LYS A 120 -3.88 -11.70 6.67
CA LYS A 120 -3.17 -12.97 6.84
C LYS A 120 -4.06 -14.17 6.54
N ASP A 121 -5.33 -14.14 6.98
CA ASP A 121 -6.30 -15.21 6.73
C ASP A 121 -6.66 -15.32 5.24
N ILE A 122 -6.74 -14.19 4.51
CA ILE A 122 -6.90 -14.17 3.05
C ILE A 122 -5.71 -14.87 2.37
N MET A 123 -4.48 -14.48 2.70
CA MET A 123 -3.28 -15.09 2.13
C MET A 123 -3.23 -16.60 2.36
N ALA A 124 -3.64 -17.06 3.55
CA ALA A 124 -3.66 -18.49 3.88
C ALA A 124 -4.67 -19.27 3.01
N LYS A 125 -5.86 -18.70 2.78
CA LYS A 125 -6.87 -19.31 1.91
C LYS A 125 -6.39 -19.39 0.46
N GLU A 126 -5.83 -18.31 -0.06
CA GLU A 126 -5.30 -18.28 -1.44
C GLU A 126 -4.18 -19.32 -1.63
N TYR A 127 -3.30 -19.48 -0.65
CA TYR A 127 -2.25 -20.50 -0.69
C TYR A 127 -2.83 -21.92 -0.78
N GLN A 128 -3.85 -22.22 0.03
CA GLN A 128 -4.53 -23.53 0.00
C GLN A 128 -5.22 -23.78 -1.35
N GLU A 129 -5.92 -22.78 -1.89
CA GLU A 129 -6.58 -22.90 -3.19
C GLU A 129 -5.59 -23.09 -4.35
N GLN A 130 -4.39 -22.53 -4.25
CA GLN A 130 -3.33 -22.76 -5.23
C GLN A 130 -2.80 -24.18 -5.18
N GLN A 131 -2.59 -24.75 -3.98
CA GLN A 131 -2.15 -26.14 -3.83
C GLN A 131 -3.18 -27.15 -4.34
N ASN A 132 -4.47 -26.93 -4.04
CA ASN A 132 -5.55 -27.83 -4.46
C ASN A 132 -5.82 -27.80 -5.99
N LYS A 133 -5.35 -26.77 -6.71
CA LYS A 133 -5.45 -26.67 -8.18
C LYS A 133 -4.25 -27.28 -8.91
N SER A 134 -3.18 -27.59 -8.19
CA SER A 134 -1.96 -28.19 -8.73
C SER A 134 -1.91 -29.72 -8.59
N GLU A 135 -2.91 -30.31 -7.92
CA GLU A 135 -3.17 -31.76 -7.85
C GLU A 135 -4.24 -32.17 -8.87
#